data_AF-W4GVS2-F1
#
_entry.id   AF-W4GVS2-F1
#
_cell.length_a   1.000
_cell.length_b   1.000
_cell.length_c   1.000
_cell.angle_alpha   90.00
_cell.angle_beta   90.00
_cell.angle_gamma   90.00
#
_symmetry.space_group_name_H-M   'P 1'
#
loop_
_entity.id
_entity.type
_entity.pdbx_description
1 polymer ?
#
loop_
_entity_poly.entity_id
_entity_poly.type
_entity_poly.pdbx_seq_one_letter_code
_entity_poly.pdbx_strand_id
1 'polypeptide(L)'
;MSSSERKWEQIARNQLELKLKALRENDQLRAAVAEQHQLTKELQAIVHKKPRRMMMKLDDDQWRVLKLSAHGEQRLAAIHLIADRQLDTVESELLTTGLIEARDPLFNVSYVQHGSDAYMQGCCCVQYRRSLHAVVNAAWKAMNHLHAHAKGSTHQPRQAYSIRIDQHTVLIRVAFQASTGPTKLESSVILKKRQLSASHVRVVFRSILDDAGHPFDADSYVSDQYGWYTYHVHTGVTLVCIG
;
A
#
# COMPACT_ATOMS: atom_id res chain seq x y z
N MET A 1 -41.08 24.72 -49.75
CA MET A 1 -40.04 23.95 -49.04
C MET A 1 -40.53 22.53 -48.84
N SER A 2 -39.76 21.56 -49.34
CA SER A 2 -40.03 20.13 -49.20
C SER A 2 -39.90 19.68 -47.74
N SER A 3 -40.63 18.64 -47.34
CA SER A 3 -40.52 18.01 -46.00
C SER A 3 -39.07 17.61 -45.65
N SER A 4 -38.27 17.23 -46.65
CA SER A 4 -36.84 16.92 -46.49
C SER A 4 -36.00 18.15 -46.13
N GLU A 5 -36.26 19.32 -46.71
CA GLU A 5 -35.49 20.55 -46.46
C GLU A 5 -35.67 21.03 -45.02
N ARG A 6 -36.90 20.99 -44.50
CA ARG A 6 -37.19 21.35 -43.10
C ARG A 6 -36.55 20.39 -42.09
N LYS A 7 -36.43 19.11 -42.42
CA LYS A 7 -35.73 18.12 -41.58
C LYS A 7 -34.23 18.41 -41.50
N TRP A 8 -33.60 18.71 -42.64
CA TRP A 8 -32.18 19.06 -42.68
C TRP A 8 -31.87 20.40 -42.00
N GLU A 9 -32.76 21.38 -42.13
CA GLU A 9 -32.65 22.65 -41.39
C GLU A 9 -32.70 22.41 -39.87
N GLN A 10 -33.61 21.57 -39.38
CA GLN A 10 -33.69 21.22 -37.97
C GLN A 10 -32.43 20.49 -37.48
N ILE A 11 -31.91 19.55 -38.28
CA ILE A 11 -30.66 18.84 -37.94
C ILE A 11 -29.49 19.82 -37.88
N ALA A 12 -29.37 20.74 -38.83
CA ALA A 12 -28.30 21.74 -38.86
C ALA A 12 -28.37 22.67 -37.63
N ARG A 13 -29.56 23.10 -37.22
CA ARG A 13 -29.76 23.91 -36.01
C ARG A 13 -29.34 23.15 -34.75
N ASN A 14 -29.75 21.87 -34.62
CA ASN A 14 -29.37 21.04 -33.49
C ASN A 14 -27.85 20.81 -33.43
N GLN A 15 -27.20 20.58 -34.58
CA GLN A 15 -25.74 20.40 -34.66
C GLN A 15 -24.98 21.69 -34.30
N LEU A 16 -25.49 22.85 -34.70
CA LEU A 16 -24.93 24.14 -34.30
C LEU A 16 -25.03 24.35 -32.78
N GLU A 17 -26.16 24.02 -32.16
CA GLU A 17 -26.34 24.12 -30.72
C GLU A 17 -25.38 23.20 -29.96
N LEU A 18 -25.25 21.94 -30.40
CA LEU A 18 -24.29 20.98 -29.83
C LEU A 18 -22.84 21.48 -29.95
N LYS A 19 -22.46 22.02 -31.10
CA LYS A 19 -21.12 22.60 -31.31
C LYS A 19 -20.87 23.77 -30.35
N LEU A 20 -21.83 24.68 -30.21
CA LEU A 20 -21.71 25.82 -29.31
C LEU A 20 -21.60 25.39 -27.85
N LYS A 21 -22.34 24.35 -27.44
CA LYS A 21 -22.22 23.75 -26.11
C LYS A 21 -20.81 23.16 -25.88
N ALA A 22 -20.33 22.37 -26.82
CA ALA A 22 -19.00 21.76 -26.74
C ALA A 22 -17.86 22.79 -26.68
N LEU A 23 -17.99 23.92 -27.40
CA LEU A 23 -17.01 25.01 -27.34
C LEU A 23 -16.98 25.66 -25.95
N ARG A 24 -18.14 25.94 -25.34
CA ARG A 24 -18.19 26.48 -23.97
C ARG A 24 -17.59 25.53 -22.96
N GLU A 25 -17.89 24.23 -23.06
CA GLU A 25 -17.31 23.21 -22.19
C GLU A 25 -15.79 23.11 -22.38
N ASN A 26 -15.30 23.22 -23.63
CA ASN A 26 -13.86 23.22 -23.89
C ASN A 26 -13.15 24.43 -23.28
N ASP A 27 -13.74 25.61 -23.39
CA ASP A 27 -13.19 26.83 -22.80
C ASP A 27 -13.17 26.75 -21.26
N GLN A 28 -14.22 26.21 -20.63
CA GLN A 28 -14.25 25.94 -19.20
C GLN A 28 -13.18 24.95 -18.76
N LEU A 29 -13.00 23.85 -19.51
CA LEU A 29 -11.97 22.85 -19.23
C LEU A 29 -10.57 23.43 -19.38
N ARG A 30 -10.32 24.24 -20.41
CA ARG A 30 -9.03 24.93 -20.58
C ARG A 30 -8.73 25.89 -19.44
N ALA A 31 -9.74 26.63 -18.96
CA ALA A 31 -9.59 27.51 -17.80
C ALA A 31 -9.25 26.71 -16.52
N ALA A 32 -9.94 25.59 -16.28
CA ALA A 32 -9.67 24.73 -15.13
C ALA A 32 -8.25 24.11 -15.19
N VAL A 33 -7.80 23.68 -16.38
CA VAL A 33 -6.43 23.17 -16.57
C VAL A 33 -5.39 24.27 -16.32
N ALA A 34 -5.64 25.50 -16.77
CA ALA A 34 -4.75 26.63 -16.51
C ALA A 34 -4.64 26.94 -15.01
N GLU A 35 -5.76 26.91 -14.28
CA GLU A 35 -5.79 27.08 -12.83
C GLU A 35 -5.00 25.98 -12.09
N GLN A 36 -5.21 24.71 -12.47
CA GLN A 36 -4.45 23.59 -11.90
C GLN A 36 -2.95 23.70 -12.19
N HIS A 37 -2.58 24.17 -13.39
CA HIS A 37 -1.18 24.39 -13.75
C HIS A 37 -0.55 25.52 -12.92
N GLN A 38 -1.30 26.58 -12.65
CA GLN A 38 -0.88 27.69 -11.79
C GLN A 38 -0.68 27.23 -10.35
N LEU A 39 -1.64 26.49 -9.78
CA LEU A 39 -1.53 25.90 -8.45
C LEU A 39 -0.29 24.99 -8.33
N THR A 40 -0.05 24.18 -9.35
CA THR A 40 1.13 23.29 -9.40
C THR A 40 2.43 24.10 -9.36
N LYS A 41 2.53 25.20 -10.13
CA LYS A 41 3.70 26.10 -10.13
C LYS A 41 3.90 26.78 -8.77
N GLU A 42 2.82 27.21 -8.13
CA GLU A 42 2.90 27.83 -6.80
C GLU A 42 3.36 26.83 -5.73
N LEU A 43 2.83 25.61 -5.75
CA LEU A 43 3.28 24.53 -4.88
C LEU A 43 4.75 24.19 -5.13
N GLN A 44 5.19 24.11 -6.40
CA GLN A 44 6.61 23.91 -6.75
C GLN A 44 7.49 25.05 -6.21
N ALA A 45 7.07 26.30 -6.36
CA ALA A 45 7.82 27.45 -5.84
C ALA A 45 7.95 27.42 -4.31
N ILE A 46 6.90 27.00 -3.59
CA ILE A 46 6.92 26.80 -2.13
C ILE A 46 7.88 25.66 -1.76
N VAL A 47 7.88 24.56 -2.52
CA VAL A 47 8.79 23.43 -2.31
C VAL A 47 10.25 23.80 -2.53
N HIS A 48 10.55 24.60 -3.56
CA HIS A 48 11.91 25.03 -3.88
C HIS A 48 12.47 26.12 -2.94
N LYS A 49 11.62 26.94 -2.31
CA LYS A 49 12.03 28.03 -1.39
C LYS A 49 12.13 27.64 0.09
N LYS A 50 12.23 26.35 0.43
CA LYS A 50 12.12 25.88 1.81
C LYS A 50 13.27 26.41 2.72
N PRO A 51 12.96 27.09 3.85
CA PRO A 51 13.93 27.44 4.87
C PRO A 51 14.54 26.17 5.50
N ARG A 52 15.81 26.21 5.91
CA ARG A 52 16.54 25.08 6.52
C ARG A 52 15.79 24.36 7.66
N ARG A 53 14.94 25.06 8.42
CA ARG A 53 14.08 24.45 9.47
C ARG A 53 13.03 23.50 8.90
N MET A 54 12.49 23.76 7.71
CA MET A 54 11.60 22.81 7.02
C MET A 54 12.36 21.60 6.46
N MET A 55 13.64 21.75 6.09
CA MET A 55 14.48 20.61 5.69
C MET A 55 14.77 19.66 6.85
N MET A 56 15.03 20.17 8.07
CA MET A 56 15.18 19.31 9.25
C MET A 56 13.89 18.57 9.62
N LYS A 57 12.72 19.21 9.50
CA LYS A 57 11.43 18.52 9.64
C LYS A 57 11.19 17.48 8.54
N LEU A 58 11.68 17.73 7.32
CA LEU A 58 11.57 16.80 6.21
C LEU A 58 12.42 15.54 6.43
N ASP A 59 13.60 15.70 7.03
CA ASP A 59 14.48 14.58 7.42
C ASP A 59 13.82 13.74 8.54
N ASP A 60 13.13 14.41 9.48
CA ASP A 60 12.34 13.78 10.54
C ASP A 60 11.06 13.08 10.02
N ASP A 61 10.56 13.48 8.84
CA ASP A 61 9.36 12.94 8.20
C ASP A 61 9.65 11.92 7.07
N GLN A 62 10.91 11.52 6.86
CA GLN A 62 11.31 10.53 5.84
C GLN A 62 10.55 9.20 5.98
N TRP A 63 10.15 8.83 7.19
CA TRP A 63 9.34 7.65 7.46
C TRP A 63 8.00 7.66 6.70
N ARG A 64 7.45 8.84 6.38
CA ARG A 64 6.19 8.97 5.62
C ARG A 64 6.33 8.41 4.21
N VAL A 65 7.51 8.55 3.62
CA VAL A 65 7.89 7.97 2.32
C VAL A 65 8.65 6.65 2.49
N LEU A 66 8.50 6.01 3.65
CA LEU A 66 8.98 4.65 3.95
C LEU A 66 10.51 4.53 3.91
N LYS A 67 11.18 5.62 4.29
CA LYS A 67 12.63 5.70 4.37
C LYS A 67 13.08 5.69 5.83
N LEU A 68 14.16 4.98 6.11
CA LEU A 68 14.79 4.89 7.43
C LEU A 68 16.14 5.63 7.43
N SER A 69 16.40 6.39 8.51
CA SER A 69 17.71 7.03 8.71
C SER A 69 18.75 6.04 9.24
N ALA A 70 20.04 6.38 9.12
CA ALA A 70 21.13 5.60 9.71
C ALA A 70 21.24 5.76 11.23
N HIS A 71 20.59 6.78 11.80
CA HIS A 71 20.64 7.09 13.23
C HIS A 71 19.71 6.17 14.03
N GLY A 72 20.28 5.40 14.97
CA GLY A 72 19.58 4.32 15.68
C GLY A 72 18.22 4.71 16.29
N GLU A 73 18.16 5.80 17.06
CA GLU A 73 16.91 6.22 17.72
C GLU A 73 15.84 6.69 16.73
N GLN A 74 16.22 7.54 15.77
CA GLN A 74 15.32 8.02 14.71
C GLN A 74 14.81 6.85 13.85
N ARG A 75 15.69 5.89 13.54
CA ARG A 75 15.35 4.68 12.81
C ARG A 75 14.30 3.85 13.56
N LEU A 76 14.46 3.66 14.86
CA LEU A 76 13.50 2.92 15.69
C LEU A 76 12.16 3.64 15.78
N ALA A 77 12.17 4.96 15.97
CA ALA A 77 10.96 5.78 15.99
C ALA A 77 10.21 5.69 14.64
N ALA A 78 10.92 5.83 13.53
CA ALA A 78 10.37 5.70 12.18
C ALA A 78 9.73 4.32 11.95
N ILE A 79 10.36 3.23 12.40
CA ILE A 79 9.79 1.87 12.29
C ILE A 79 8.43 1.79 13.00
N HIS A 80 8.31 2.35 14.20
CA HIS A 80 7.03 2.38 14.91
C HIS A 80 6.00 3.26 14.21
N LEU A 81 6.38 4.47 13.79
CA LEU A 81 5.47 5.40 13.09
C LEU A 81 4.91 4.83 11.78
N ILE A 82 5.75 4.14 10.99
CA ILE A 82 5.31 3.46 9.76
C ILE A 82 4.27 2.39 10.07
N ALA A 83 4.54 1.55 11.06
CA ALA A 83 3.65 0.46 11.44
C ALA A 83 2.36 0.95 12.11
N ASP A 84 2.41 2.02 12.91
CA ASP A 84 1.23 2.63 13.52
C ASP A 84 0.34 3.28 12.46
N ARG A 85 0.92 3.99 11.49
CA ARG A 85 0.17 4.48 10.34
C ARG A 85 -0.52 3.34 9.60
N GLN A 86 0.13 2.19 9.42
CA GLN A 86 -0.49 1.03 8.78
C GLN A 86 -1.61 0.43 9.65
N LEU A 87 -1.50 0.44 10.98
CA LEU A 87 -2.58 -0.01 11.88
C LEU A 87 -3.84 0.86 11.75
N ASP A 88 -3.65 2.16 11.54
CA ASP A 88 -4.73 3.14 11.43
C ASP A 88 -5.51 3.00 10.11
N THR A 89 -4.92 2.46 9.04
CA THR A 89 -5.64 2.26 7.75
C THR A 89 -6.54 1.02 7.74
N VAL A 90 -6.26 0.02 8.59
CA VAL A 90 -6.90 -1.31 8.50
C VAL A 90 -8.42 -1.26 8.61
N GLU A 91 -8.98 -0.36 9.42
CA GLU A 91 -10.44 -0.24 9.52
C GLU A 91 -11.08 0.28 8.22
N SER A 92 -10.45 1.29 7.60
CA SER A 92 -10.87 1.78 6.29
C SER A 92 -10.73 0.70 5.20
N GLU A 93 -9.67 -0.10 5.24
CA GLU A 93 -9.46 -1.20 4.29
C GLU A 93 -10.46 -2.34 4.49
N LEU A 94 -10.80 -2.67 5.74
CA LEU A 94 -11.86 -3.64 6.05
C LEU A 94 -13.23 -3.15 5.52
N LEU A 95 -13.51 -1.84 5.60
CA LEU A 95 -14.73 -1.25 5.03
C LEU A 95 -14.75 -1.38 3.51
N THR A 96 -13.68 -0.95 2.83
CA THR A 96 -13.63 -0.92 1.36
C THR A 96 -13.61 -2.31 0.73
N THR A 97 -13.03 -3.29 1.42
CA THR A 97 -13.02 -4.69 0.99
C THR A 97 -14.29 -5.46 1.36
N GLY A 98 -15.21 -4.86 2.13
CA GLY A 98 -16.42 -5.52 2.63
C GLY A 98 -16.15 -6.58 3.70
N LEU A 99 -14.95 -6.60 4.28
CA LEU A 99 -14.51 -7.60 5.25
C LEU A 99 -14.91 -7.28 6.70
N ILE A 100 -15.46 -6.09 6.99
CA ILE A 100 -15.99 -5.77 8.33
C ILE A 100 -17.06 -6.77 8.77
N GLU A 101 -17.99 -7.10 7.86
CA GLU A 101 -19.13 -7.97 8.17
C GLU A 101 -18.96 -9.38 7.60
N ALA A 102 -17.82 -9.67 6.98
CA ALA A 102 -17.55 -10.98 6.41
C ALA A 102 -17.54 -12.04 7.51
N ARG A 103 -18.42 -13.03 7.37
CA ARG A 103 -18.50 -14.20 8.27
C ARG A 103 -18.12 -15.48 7.57
N ASP A 104 -18.41 -15.55 6.28
CA ASP A 104 -18.12 -16.72 5.45
C ASP A 104 -16.73 -16.62 4.82
N PRO A 105 -16.14 -17.77 4.43
CA PRO A 105 -14.88 -17.77 3.73
C PRO A 105 -14.95 -16.95 2.44
N LEU A 106 -14.01 -16.04 2.26
CA LEU A 106 -13.90 -15.19 1.10
C LEU A 106 -12.47 -15.27 0.57
N PHE A 107 -12.30 -15.25 -0.74
CA PHE A 107 -11.01 -15.11 -1.38
C PHE A 107 -11.19 -14.30 -2.65
N ASN A 108 -10.56 -13.14 -2.71
CA ASN A 108 -10.56 -12.28 -3.87
C ASN A 108 -9.14 -11.80 -4.14
N VAL A 109 -8.71 -11.90 -5.39
CA VAL A 109 -7.43 -11.36 -5.84
C VAL A 109 -7.69 -10.64 -7.14
N SER A 110 -7.21 -9.41 -7.23
CA SER A 110 -7.29 -8.61 -8.44
C SER A 110 -5.90 -8.09 -8.80
N TYR A 111 -5.64 -8.12 -10.09
CA TYR A 111 -4.45 -7.52 -10.68
C TYR A 111 -4.85 -6.15 -11.22
N VAL A 112 -4.14 -5.12 -10.77
CA VAL A 112 -4.37 -3.75 -11.22
C VAL A 112 -3.13 -3.26 -11.93
N GLN A 113 -3.31 -2.81 -13.17
CA GLN A 113 -2.26 -2.21 -13.96
C GLN A 113 -2.60 -0.75 -14.21
N HIS A 114 -1.70 0.14 -13.79
CA HIS A 114 -1.81 1.58 -13.99
C HIS A 114 -0.56 2.08 -14.71
N GLY A 115 -0.64 2.25 -16.03
CA GLY A 115 0.52 2.63 -16.85
C GLY A 115 1.60 1.54 -16.83
N SER A 116 2.81 1.91 -16.41
CA SER A 116 3.94 0.98 -16.21
C SER A 116 3.86 0.20 -14.90
N ASP A 117 3.04 0.64 -13.96
CA ASP A 117 2.98 0.07 -12.62
C ASP A 117 1.93 -1.05 -12.58
N ALA A 118 2.32 -2.17 -12.00
CA ALA A 118 1.47 -3.32 -11.80
C ALA A 118 1.50 -3.70 -10.33
N TYR A 119 0.33 -3.81 -9.71
CA TYR A 119 0.20 -4.29 -8.35
C TYR A 119 -0.90 -5.34 -8.23
N MET A 120 -0.69 -6.25 -7.30
CA MET A 120 -1.65 -7.25 -6.91
C MET A 120 -2.26 -6.82 -5.59
N GLN A 121 -3.59 -6.82 -5.52
CA GLN A 121 -4.31 -6.64 -4.27
C GLN A 121 -5.21 -7.86 -4.07
N GLY A 122 -5.34 -8.31 -2.85
CA GLY A 122 -6.19 -9.44 -2.55
C GLY A 122 -6.65 -9.41 -1.11
N CYS A 123 -7.82 -9.97 -0.87
CA CYS A 123 -8.35 -10.09 0.45
C CYS A 123 -8.91 -11.50 0.65
N CYS A 124 -8.83 -11.99 1.87
CA CYS A 124 -9.46 -13.27 2.20
C CYS A 124 -10.00 -13.27 3.63
N CYS A 125 -10.95 -14.17 3.85
CA CYS A 125 -11.53 -14.46 5.16
C CYS A 125 -11.54 -15.98 5.33
N VAL A 126 -11.05 -16.47 6.46
CA VAL A 126 -10.98 -17.91 6.75
C VAL A 126 -11.34 -18.18 8.21
N GLN A 127 -11.93 -19.34 8.47
CA GLN A 127 -12.33 -19.77 9.81
C GLN A 127 -11.45 -20.92 10.32
N TYR A 128 -11.05 -20.84 11.59
CA TYR A 128 -10.32 -21.90 12.27
C TYR A 128 -11.07 -22.37 13.51
N ARG A 129 -11.22 -23.70 13.65
CA ARG A 129 -11.73 -24.38 14.85
C ARG A 129 -10.63 -24.55 15.91
N ARG A 130 -9.97 -23.45 16.26
CA ARG A 130 -8.87 -23.36 17.24
C ARG A 130 -9.01 -22.06 18.03
N SER A 131 -8.37 -21.99 19.19
CA SER A 131 -8.38 -20.77 20.01
C SER A 131 -7.64 -19.62 19.31
N LEU A 132 -8.09 -18.40 19.56
CA LEU A 132 -7.50 -17.17 19.01
C LEU A 132 -5.97 -17.15 19.23
N HIS A 133 -5.55 -17.44 20.47
CA HIS A 133 -4.14 -17.46 20.84
C HIS A 133 -3.33 -18.48 20.02
N ALA A 134 -3.86 -19.68 19.78
CA ALA A 134 -3.17 -20.70 18.99
C ALA A 134 -3.01 -20.26 17.53
N VAL A 135 -4.07 -19.70 16.92
CA VAL A 135 -4.06 -19.22 15.54
C VAL A 135 -3.11 -18.04 15.36
N VAL A 136 -3.22 -17.02 16.23
CA VAL A 136 -2.35 -15.84 16.22
C VAL A 136 -0.88 -16.22 16.38
N ASN A 137 -0.56 -17.13 17.32
CA ASN A 137 0.82 -17.56 17.52
C ASN A 137 1.37 -18.37 16.34
N ALA A 138 0.56 -19.24 15.75
CA ALA A 138 0.95 -19.99 14.57
C ALA A 138 1.22 -19.04 13.39
N ALA A 139 0.32 -18.09 13.14
CA ALA A 139 0.48 -17.08 12.10
C ALA A 139 1.69 -16.17 12.35
N TRP A 140 1.88 -15.69 13.57
CA TRP A 140 3.04 -14.87 13.95
C TRP A 140 4.36 -15.62 13.72
N LYS A 141 4.44 -16.89 14.13
CA LYS A 141 5.63 -17.72 13.85
C LYS A 141 5.84 -17.92 12.36
N ALA A 142 4.78 -18.22 11.61
CA ALA A 142 4.85 -18.42 10.17
C ALA A 142 5.37 -17.16 9.46
N MET A 143 4.83 -15.97 9.77
CA MET A 143 5.28 -14.71 9.19
C MET A 143 6.75 -14.40 9.52
N ASN A 144 7.19 -14.67 10.75
CA ASN A 144 8.58 -14.45 11.16
C ASN A 144 9.59 -15.40 10.51
N HIS A 145 9.12 -16.56 10.01
CA HIS A 145 9.98 -17.61 9.46
C HIS A 145 9.67 -17.95 8.00
N LEU A 146 8.77 -17.21 7.34
CA LEU A 146 8.34 -17.49 5.97
C LEU A 146 9.54 -17.58 5.01
N HIS A 147 10.54 -16.73 5.23
CA HIS A 147 11.76 -16.68 4.43
C HIS A 147 12.79 -17.77 4.80
N ALA A 148 12.76 -18.29 6.03
CA ALA A 148 13.66 -19.35 6.47
C ALA A 148 13.27 -20.74 5.91
N HIS A 149 12.00 -20.92 5.54
CA HIS A 149 11.45 -22.17 5.01
C HIS A 149 11.39 -22.25 3.47
N ALA A 150 11.96 -21.29 2.75
CA ALA A 150 12.05 -21.28 1.29
C ALA A 150 12.93 -22.41 0.69
N LYS A 151 13.35 -23.41 1.49
CA LYS A 151 14.23 -24.51 1.07
C LYS A 151 13.67 -25.42 -0.03
N GLY A 152 12.39 -25.29 -0.39
CA GLY A 152 11.74 -25.96 -1.53
C GLY A 152 11.23 -25.03 -2.64
N SER A 153 11.48 -23.72 -2.56
CA SER A 153 11.11 -22.75 -3.60
C SER A 153 12.17 -22.69 -4.69
N THR A 154 11.76 -22.46 -5.94
CA THR A 154 12.65 -22.21 -7.10
C THR A 154 13.61 -21.03 -6.89
N HIS A 155 13.32 -20.17 -5.90
CA HIS A 155 14.11 -19.01 -5.52
C HIS A 155 14.47 -19.07 -4.04
N GLN A 156 15.63 -19.66 -3.70
CA GLN A 156 16.16 -19.58 -2.35
C GLN A 156 16.69 -18.16 -2.08
N PRO A 157 16.38 -17.56 -0.92
CA PRO A 157 16.90 -16.25 -0.58
C PRO A 157 18.42 -16.33 -0.40
N ARG A 158 19.14 -15.37 -1.02
CA ARG A 158 20.58 -15.19 -0.84
C ARG A 158 20.91 -14.78 0.60
N GLN A 159 20.04 -13.97 1.17
CA GLN A 159 20.16 -13.49 2.55
C GLN A 159 18.75 -13.33 3.12
N ALA A 160 18.54 -13.82 4.35
CA ALA A 160 17.31 -13.61 5.09
C ALA A 160 17.63 -13.50 6.57
N TYR A 161 17.19 -12.42 7.21
CA TYR A 161 17.32 -12.24 8.66
C TYR A 161 16.13 -11.47 9.22
N SER A 162 15.89 -11.68 10.51
CA SER A 162 14.88 -10.92 11.27
C SER A 162 15.55 -10.22 12.44
N ILE A 163 15.18 -8.96 12.63
CA ILE A 163 15.64 -8.11 13.73
C ILE A 163 14.42 -7.86 14.62
N ARG A 164 14.47 -8.39 15.84
CA ARG A 164 13.43 -8.09 16.85
C ARG A 164 13.65 -6.66 17.35
N ILE A 165 12.65 -5.80 17.13
CA ILE A 165 12.65 -4.42 17.59
C ILE A 165 12.15 -4.35 19.03
N ASP A 166 11.02 -5.01 19.30
CA ASP A 166 10.44 -5.17 20.62
C ASP A 166 9.61 -6.49 20.73
N GLN A 167 8.74 -6.61 21.73
CA GLN A 167 7.88 -7.80 21.94
C GLN A 167 6.83 -8.01 20.82
N HIS A 168 6.48 -6.96 20.09
CA HIS A 168 5.36 -6.89 19.17
C HIS A 168 5.75 -6.41 17.77
N THR A 169 6.99 -5.98 17.57
CA THR A 169 7.51 -5.39 16.34
C THR A 169 8.77 -6.13 15.90
N VAL A 170 8.79 -6.58 14.65
CA VAL A 170 9.93 -7.26 14.02
C VAL A 170 10.17 -6.64 12.65
N LEU A 171 11.43 -6.39 12.33
CA LEU A 171 11.86 -6.04 10.98
C LEU A 171 12.42 -7.30 10.31
N ILE A 172 11.91 -7.67 9.15
CA ILE A 172 12.36 -8.82 8.38
C ILE A 172 12.98 -8.33 7.10
N ARG A 173 14.17 -8.85 6.77
CA ARG A 173 14.86 -8.49 5.55
C ARG A 173 15.30 -9.69 4.75
N VAL A 174 15.11 -9.61 3.44
CA VAL A 174 15.24 -10.74 2.54
C VAL A 174 15.72 -10.25 1.19
N ALA A 175 16.75 -10.91 0.66
CA ALA A 175 17.27 -10.69 -0.68
C ALA A 175 17.12 -11.99 -1.48
N PHE A 176 16.50 -11.88 -2.65
CA PHE A 176 16.34 -12.94 -3.63
C PHE A 176 17.19 -12.65 -4.86
N GLN A 177 17.69 -13.71 -5.47
CA GLN A 177 18.30 -13.65 -6.79
C GLN A 177 17.57 -14.63 -7.68
N ALA A 178 17.16 -14.18 -8.87
CA ALA A 178 16.54 -15.06 -9.85
C ALA A 178 17.52 -16.20 -10.20
N SER A 179 17.00 -17.42 -10.33
CA SER A 179 17.80 -18.57 -10.75
C SER A 179 18.25 -18.45 -12.21
N THR A 180 17.51 -17.68 -13.00
CA THR A 180 17.79 -17.39 -14.41
C THR A 180 17.86 -15.86 -14.61
N GLY A 181 19.07 -15.35 -14.80
CA GLY A 181 19.32 -13.92 -15.09
C GLY A 181 19.89 -13.12 -13.90
N PRO A 182 20.26 -11.86 -14.12
CA PRO A 182 20.93 -11.02 -13.11
C PRO A 182 19.95 -10.37 -12.12
N THR A 183 18.63 -10.59 -12.26
CA THR A 183 17.63 -9.88 -11.47
C THR A 183 17.74 -10.18 -9.97
N LYS A 184 17.91 -9.11 -9.19
CA LYS A 184 17.89 -9.13 -7.72
C LYS A 184 16.61 -8.46 -7.22
N LEU A 185 16.03 -9.02 -6.17
CA LEU A 185 14.87 -8.47 -5.49
C LEU A 185 15.16 -8.41 -4.00
N GLU A 186 15.05 -7.24 -3.40
CA GLU A 186 15.17 -7.06 -1.96
C GLU A 186 13.85 -6.61 -1.34
N SER A 187 13.60 -7.08 -0.13
CA SER A 187 12.44 -6.71 0.66
C SER A 187 12.87 -6.49 2.10
N SER A 188 12.40 -5.39 2.69
CA SER A 188 12.55 -5.07 4.09
C SER A 188 11.17 -4.73 4.63
N VAL A 189 10.63 -5.54 5.53
CA VAL A 189 9.23 -5.48 5.97
C VAL A 189 9.18 -5.35 7.47
N ILE A 190 8.47 -4.32 7.94
CA ILE A 190 8.08 -4.20 9.34
C ILE A 190 6.84 -5.04 9.53
N LEU A 191 6.83 -5.90 10.55
CA LEU A 191 5.62 -6.52 11.09
C LEU A 191 5.35 -5.98 12.49
N LYS A 192 4.10 -5.58 12.74
CA LYS A 192 3.67 -5.13 14.06
C LYS A 192 2.37 -5.80 14.48
N LYS A 193 2.36 -6.36 15.68
CA LYS A 193 1.19 -6.99 16.31
C LYS A 193 0.58 -6.07 17.36
N ARG A 194 -0.74 -5.93 17.37
CA ARG A 194 -1.49 -5.17 18.37
C ARG A 194 -2.65 -6.00 18.92
N GLN A 195 -2.71 -6.16 20.23
CA GLN A 195 -3.88 -6.70 20.91
C GLN A 195 -4.90 -5.56 21.06
N LEU A 196 -6.10 -5.71 20.52
CA LEU A 196 -7.17 -4.70 20.62
C LEU A 196 -8.13 -5.01 21.76
N SER A 197 -8.44 -6.29 21.99
CA SER A 197 -9.25 -6.79 23.10
C SER A 197 -8.89 -8.24 23.39
N ALA A 198 -9.44 -8.87 24.43
CA ALA A 198 -9.19 -10.30 24.71
C ALA A 198 -9.58 -11.24 23.54
N SER A 199 -10.48 -10.80 22.67
CA SER A 199 -10.99 -11.56 21.52
C SER A 199 -10.57 -11.01 20.17
N HIS A 200 -9.67 -10.01 20.12
CA HIS A 200 -9.28 -9.34 18.87
C HIS A 200 -7.79 -8.98 18.84
N VAL A 201 -7.09 -9.49 17.82
CA VAL A 201 -5.69 -9.18 17.50
C VAL A 201 -5.59 -8.65 16.09
N ARG A 202 -4.71 -7.69 15.86
CA ARG A 202 -4.33 -7.20 14.54
C ARG A 202 -2.83 -7.37 14.33
N VAL A 203 -2.42 -7.79 13.14
CA VAL A 203 -1.03 -7.76 12.68
C VAL A 203 -1.01 -6.97 11.40
N VAL A 204 -0.06 -6.05 11.25
CA VAL A 204 0.16 -5.32 10.00
C VAL A 204 1.56 -5.59 9.49
N PHE A 205 1.73 -5.43 8.19
CA PHE A 205 3.05 -5.39 7.59
C PHE A 205 3.17 -4.24 6.59
N ARG A 206 4.35 -3.62 6.55
CA ARG A 206 4.68 -2.57 5.56
C ARG A 206 6.15 -2.64 5.18
N SER A 207 6.42 -2.56 3.88
CA SER A 207 7.77 -2.49 3.33
C SER A 207 8.46 -1.15 3.60
N ILE A 208 9.78 -1.19 3.71
CA ILE A 208 10.71 -0.07 3.71
C ILE A 208 11.29 0.04 2.30
N LEU A 209 11.29 1.25 1.74
CA LEU A 209 11.73 1.52 0.38
C LEU A 209 13.17 2.07 0.32
N ASP A 210 13.68 2.60 1.42
CA ASP A 210 15.05 3.11 1.55
C ASP A 210 15.51 2.95 3.00
N ASP A 211 16.75 2.54 3.23
CA ASP A 211 17.31 2.36 4.58
C ASP A 211 18.77 2.82 4.58
N ALA A 212 19.02 4.04 5.05
CA ALA A 212 20.36 4.61 5.06
C ALA A 212 21.32 3.87 6.01
N GLY A 213 20.80 3.21 7.06
CA GLY A 213 21.61 2.41 7.99
C GLY A 213 22.04 1.08 7.38
N HIS A 214 21.24 0.55 6.47
CA HIS A 214 21.53 -0.67 5.74
C HIS A 214 21.01 -0.54 4.30
N PRO A 215 21.76 0.07 3.37
CA PRO A 215 21.26 0.32 2.01
C PRO A 215 20.93 -0.97 1.24
N PHE A 216 19.99 -0.87 0.30
CA PHE A 216 19.76 -1.90 -0.72
C PHE A 216 20.82 -1.82 -1.83
N ASP A 217 21.04 -2.92 -2.54
CA ASP A 217 21.88 -2.99 -3.73
C ASP A 217 21.30 -2.07 -4.83
N ALA A 218 22.14 -1.23 -5.42
CA ALA A 218 21.71 -0.25 -6.43
C ALA A 218 21.15 -0.88 -7.73
N ASP A 219 21.48 -2.14 -8.00
CA ASP A 219 20.99 -2.94 -9.12
C ASP A 219 19.82 -3.87 -8.74
N SER A 220 19.27 -3.73 -7.53
CA SER A 220 18.13 -4.52 -7.05
C SER A 220 16.80 -3.79 -7.23
N TYR A 221 15.75 -4.58 -7.45
CA TYR A 221 14.38 -4.12 -7.28
C TYR A 221 14.02 -4.17 -5.80
N VAL A 222 13.32 -3.15 -5.30
CA VAL A 222 12.81 -3.12 -3.93
C VAL A 222 11.31 -3.40 -3.95
N SER A 223 10.88 -4.39 -3.18
CA SER A 223 9.47 -4.75 -3.06
C SER A 223 8.70 -3.70 -2.26
N ASP A 224 7.69 -3.09 -2.89
CA ASP A 224 6.67 -2.30 -2.22
C ASP A 224 5.45 -3.19 -1.91
N GLN A 225 5.33 -3.59 -0.65
CA GLN A 225 4.21 -4.39 -0.15
C GLN A 225 3.66 -3.85 1.17
N TYR A 226 2.36 -4.04 1.39
CA TYR A 226 1.67 -3.83 2.66
C TYR A 226 0.49 -4.77 2.79
N GLY A 227 -0.03 -4.85 4.00
CA GLY A 227 -1.27 -5.53 4.28
C GLY A 227 -1.46 -5.74 5.77
N TRP A 228 -2.48 -6.51 6.10
CA TRP A 228 -2.89 -6.74 7.46
C TRP A 228 -3.56 -8.09 7.64
N TYR A 229 -3.59 -8.52 8.90
CA TYR A 229 -4.30 -9.68 9.39
C TYR A 229 -5.12 -9.24 10.59
N THR A 230 -6.43 -9.48 10.55
CA THR A 230 -7.31 -9.30 11.70
C THR A 230 -7.76 -10.67 12.19
N TYR A 231 -7.61 -10.93 13.47
CA TYR A 231 -8.00 -12.18 14.11
C TYR A 231 -9.03 -11.86 15.17
N HIS A 232 -10.23 -12.42 15.07
CA HIS A 232 -11.25 -12.23 16.10
C HIS A 232 -12.08 -13.47 16.34
N VAL A 233 -12.65 -13.58 17.54
CA VAL A 233 -13.53 -14.69 17.90
C VAL A 233 -14.96 -14.37 17.48
N HIS A 234 -15.57 -15.25 16.68
CA HIS A 234 -16.98 -15.20 16.31
C HIS A 234 -17.60 -16.58 16.57
N THR A 235 -18.70 -16.63 17.33
CA THR A 235 -19.46 -17.89 17.61
C THR A 235 -18.62 -19.10 18.03
N GLY A 236 -17.50 -18.87 18.74
CA GLY A 236 -16.61 -19.94 19.23
C GLY A 236 -15.56 -20.43 18.21
N VAL A 237 -15.50 -19.85 17.02
CA VAL A 237 -14.41 -20.04 16.05
C VAL A 237 -13.53 -18.80 15.95
N THR A 238 -12.28 -18.98 15.50
CA THR A 238 -11.40 -17.85 15.20
C THR A 238 -11.56 -17.50 13.72
N LEU A 239 -12.03 -16.28 13.45
CA LEU A 239 -12.08 -15.71 12.11
C LEU A 239 -10.79 -14.95 11.83
N VAL A 240 -10.22 -15.14 10.65
CA VAL A 240 -9.02 -14.45 10.18
C VAL A 240 -9.33 -13.79 8.86
N CYS A 241 -9.29 -12.47 8.83
CA CYS A 241 -9.37 -11.71 7.59
C CYS A 241 -8.00 -11.14 7.25
N ILE A 242 -7.69 -11.11 5.97
CA ILE A 242 -6.40 -10.68 5.41
C ILE A 242 -6.70 -9.71 4.27
N GLY A 243 -5.91 -8.66 4.17
CA GLY A 243 -5.95 -7.66 3.08
C GLY A 243 -4.57 -7.11 2.81
#